data_AF-A0A3D3AIN6-F1
#
_entry.id   AF-A0A3D3AIN6-F1
#
_cell.length_a   1.000
_cell.length_b   1.000
_cell.length_c   1.000
_cell.angle_alpha   90.00
_cell.angle_beta   90.00
_cell.angle_gamma   90.00
#
_symmetry.space_group_name_H-M   'P 1'
#
loop_
_entity.id
_entity.type
_entity.pdbx_description
1 polymer ?
#
loop_
_entity_poly.entity_id
_entity_poly.type
_entity_poly.pdbx_seq_one_letter_code
_entity_poly.pdbx_strand_id
1 'polypeptide(L)'
;MKKRFFLLCLIVIFSSCGLPSSEELEDMNVPLGLSKNQTGVVCSGTTPTALSISFYGYNPESFFSGYNVYIMTAGTDPANEIKIQVQSHIIQASDGQSSFSTTVEDNYIVKNSYSQLPSVSLTYLESNYPGFYSQPTKITYNITQLPNSTSLNISTEYSIGVTAISLSGKIETLPSNVITIQFSCQ
;
A
#
# COMPACT_ATOMS: atom_id res chain seq x y z
N MET A 1 22.04 69.36 -10.19
CA MET A 1 21.31 68.25 -10.84
C MET A 1 21.63 66.95 -10.11
N LYS A 2 20.85 66.59 -9.08
CA LYS A 2 21.00 65.37 -8.26
C LYS A 2 19.81 64.44 -8.51
N LYS A 3 19.85 63.60 -9.56
CA LYS A 3 18.83 62.54 -9.82
C LYS A 3 19.41 61.40 -10.67
N ARG A 4 20.48 60.74 -10.23
CA ARG A 4 21.02 59.53 -10.88
C ARG A 4 21.48 58.46 -9.90
N PHE A 5 20.86 58.35 -8.72
CA PHE A 5 21.27 57.39 -7.69
C PHE A 5 20.13 56.53 -7.13
N PHE A 6 19.04 56.37 -7.89
CA PHE A 6 17.87 55.65 -7.40
C PHE A 6 17.22 54.78 -8.49
N LEU A 7 18.05 54.03 -9.23
CA LEU A 7 17.57 53.04 -10.18
C LEU A 7 18.45 51.79 -10.22
N LEU A 8 19.02 51.42 -9.06
CA LEU A 8 19.83 50.21 -8.92
C LEU A 8 19.63 49.49 -7.57
N CYS A 9 18.46 49.68 -6.94
CA CYS A 9 18.02 48.92 -5.75
C CYS A 9 16.70 48.17 -5.98
N LEU A 10 16.26 48.01 -7.23
CA LEU A 10 15.00 47.32 -7.56
C LEU A 10 15.23 46.08 -8.45
N ILE A 11 16.30 45.32 -8.17
CA ILE A 11 16.57 44.01 -8.80
C ILE A 11 17.08 43.01 -7.74
N VAL A 12 16.51 43.01 -6.52
CA VAL A 12 16.94 42.07 -5.46
C VAL A 12 15.80 41.44 -4.65
N ILE A 13 14.51 41.63 -4.97
CA ILE A 13 13.43 41.11 -4.08
C ILE A 13 12.26 40.49 -4.83
N PHE A 14 12.50 39.66 -5.86
CA PHE A 14 11.46 38.77 -6.42
C PHE A 14 11.98 37.40 -6.89
N SER A 15 13.02 36.85 -6.27
CA SER A 15 13.49 35.47 -6.55
C SER A 15 13.12 34.45 -5.48
N SER A 16 12.30 34.84 -4.51
CA SER A 16 11.79 33.95 -3.46
C SER A 16 10.26 34.03 -3.40
N CYS A 17 9.62 33.76 -4.53
CA CYS A 17 8.30 33.16 -4.51
C CYS A 17 8.53 31.66 -4.67
N GLY A 18 8.23 30.91 -3.62
CA GLY A 18 8.41 29.48 -3.54
C GLY A 18 7.79 28.80 -4.76
N LEU A 19 8.64 28.17 -5.56
CA LEU A 19 8.22 26.90 -6.14
C LEU A 19 7.88 26.04 -4.92
N PRO A 20 6.63 25.59 -4.72
CA PRO A 20 6.46 24.36 -3.96
C PRO A 20 7.43 23.38 -4.60
N SER A 21 8.33 22.78 -3.81
CA SER A 21 9.03 21.60 -4.30
C SER A 21 7.95 20.68 -4.84
N SER A 22 8.22 19.99 -5.95
CA SER A 22 7.34 18.97 -6.52
C SER A 22 7.02 17.81 -5.56
N GLU A 23 7.43 17.92 -4.30
CA GLU A 23 6.93 17.22 -3.13
C GLU A 23 5.62 17.86 -2.60
N GLU A 24 4.80 18.45 -3.49
CA GLU A 24 3.38 18.69 -3.23
C GLU A 24 2.68 17.33 -3.04
N LEU A 25 2.86 16.77 -1.84
CA LEU A 25 2.05 15.78 -1.16
C LEU A 25 1.28 14.85 -2.11
N GLU A 26 1.99 14.02 -2.86
CA GLU A 26 1.41 12.83 -3.48
C GLU A 26 1.07 11.82 -2.37
N ASP A 27 0.09 12.13 -1.52
CA ASP A 27 -0.42 11.21 -0.50
C ASP A 27 -1.58 10.39 -1.10
N MET A 28 -1.58 9.09 -0.86
CA MET A 28 -2.66 8.19 -1.27
C MET A 28 -3.46 7.77 -0.05
N ASN A 29 -4.72 7.41 -0.26
CA ASN A 29 -5.53 6.92 0.85
C ASN A 29 -5.10 5.51 1.26
N VAL A 30 -4.89 5.37 2.57
CA VAL A 30 -4.63 4.09 3.21
C VAL A 30 -5.85 3.18 3.05
N PRO A 31 -5.68 1.89 2.67
CA PRO A 31 -6.76 0.91 2.68
C PRO A 31 -7.40 0.75 4.06
N LEU A 32 -8.72 0.61 4.13
CA LEU A 32 -9.49 0.59 5.37
C LEU A 32 -10.19 -0.74 5.59
N GLY A 33 -10.42 -1.08 6.87
CA GLY A 33 -11.26 -2.21 7.26
C GLY A 33 -10.72 -3.56 6.80
N LEU A 34 -9.40 -3.75 6.88
CA LEU A 34 -8.78 -5.02 6.54
C LEU A 34 -9.36 -6.11 7.44
N SER A 35 -9.85 -7.17 6.80
CA SER A 35 -10.58 -8.27 7.40
C SER A 35 -10.14 -9.59 6.76
N LYS A 36 -10.28 -10.68 7.50
CA LYS A 36 -9.92 -12.03 7.07
C LYS A 36 -11.14 -12.92 6.89
N ASN A 37 -11.05 -13.81 5.92
CA ASN A 37 -11.89 -14.99 5.79
C ASN A 37 -11.04 -16.19 5.35
N GLN A 38 -11.44 -17.40 5.73
CA GLN A 38 -10.77 -18.63 5.30
C GLN A 38 -11.64 -19.36 4.28
N THR A 39 -11.04 -19.82 3.19
CA THR A 39 -11.74 -20.55 2.14
C THR A 39 -11.02 -21.87 1.85
N GLY A 40 -11.75 -22.95 1.63
CA GLY A 40 -11.16 -24.26 1.34
C GLY A 40 -10.57 -24.98 2.56
N VAL A 41 -11.00 -24.64 3.78
CA VAL A 41 -10.68 -25.39 4.99
C VAL A 41 -11.65 -26.57 5.08
N VAL A 42 -11.15 -27.80 4.85
CA VAL A 42 -11.90 -29.02 5.18
C VAL A 42 -11.09 -29.82 6.19
N CYS A 43 -11.66 -29.99 7.38
CA CYS A 43 -11.02 -30.64 8.53
C CYS A 43 -10.78 -32.15 8.34
N SER A 44 -11.18 -32.71 7.19
CA SER A 44 -11.08 -34.14 6.85
C SER A 44 -9.82 -34.50 6.04
N GLY A 45 -8.76 -33.70 6.09
CA GLY A 45 -7.45 -34.04 5.53
C GLY A 45 -7.03 -33.27 4.26
N THR A 46 -7.75 -32.23 3.84
CA THR A 46 -7.25 -31.31 2.81
C THR A 46 -6.60 -30.09 3.45
N THR A 47 -5.33 -29.87 3.15
CA THR A 47 -4.58 -28.66 3.51
C THR A 47 -5.29 -27.43 2.94
N PRO A 48 -5.64 -26.41 3.76
CA PRO A 48 -6.10 -25.12 3.27
C PRO A 48 -5.28 -24.63 2.08
N THR A 49 -5.97 -24.23 1.01
CA THR A 49 -5.32 -23.82 -0.24
C THR A 49 -5.21 -22.30 -0.40
N ALA A 50 -5.94 -21.53 0.40
CA ALA A 50 -5.92 -20.07 0.33
C ALA A 50 -6.32 -19.37 1.64
N LEU A 51 -5.73 -18.20 1.88
CA LEU A 51 -6.26 -17.18 2.79
C LEU A 51 -6.99 -16.12 1.96
N SER A 52 -8.20 -15.74 2.37
CA SER A 52 -8.92 -14.63 1.73
C SER A 52 -8.90 -13.42 2.65
N ILE A 53 -8.50 -12.27 2.12
CA ILE A 53 -8.62 -10.99 2.84
C ILE A 53 -9.55 -10.07 2.08
N SER A 54 -10.25 -9.20 2.81
CA SER A 54 -10.95 -8.09 2.17
C SER A 54 -10.74 -6.77 2.89
N PHE A 55 -10.69 -5.70 2.11
CA PHE A 55 -10.51 -4.34 2.58
C PHE A 55 -11.26 -3.38 1.66
N TYR A 56 -11.44 -2.14 2.11
CA TYR A 56 -12.00 -1.07 1.32
C TYR A 56 -10.89 -0.13 0.86
N GLY A 57 -10.81 0.08 -0.44
CA GLY A 57 -9.87 0.99 -1.07
C GLY A 57 -10.59 2.14 -1.76
N TYR A 58 -10.02 3.34 -1.68
CA TYR A 58 -10.46 4.50 -2.46
C TYR A 58 -9.25 5.32 -2.83
N ASN A 59 -8.79 5.24 -4.08
CA ASN A 59 -7.66 6.06 -4.55
C ASN A 59 -8.03 6.71 -5.88
N PRO A 60 -8.58 7.94 -5.88
CA PRO A 60 -8.91 8.67 -7.09
C PRO A 60 -7.68 9.25 -7.80
N GLU A 61 -6.49 9.14 -7.20
CA GLU A 61 -5.26 9.73 -7.68
C GLU A 61 -4.82 9.10 -9.00
N SER A 62 -4.48 9.91 -10.00
CA SER A 62 -4.09 9.42 -11.34
C SER A 62 -2.79 8.62 -11.36
N PHE A 63 -1.98 8.75 -10.30
CA PHE A 63 -0.73 8.04 -10.12
C PHE A 63 -0.89 6.73 -9.33
N PHE A 64 -2.09 6.44 -8.81
CA PHE A 64 -2.38 5.19 -8.11
C PHE A 64 -2.13 3.99 -9.02
N SER A 65 -1.29 3.06 -8.55
CA SER A 65 -0.88 1.89 -9.32
C SER A 65 -1.44 0.58 -8.79
N GLY A 66 -1.85 0.52 -7.52
CA GLY A 66 -2.43 -0.68 -6.92
C GLY A 66 -2.21 -0.79 -5.43
N TYR A 67 -2.24 -2.02 -4.92
CA TYR A 67 -2.04 -2.31 -3.51
C TYR A 67 -0.95 -3.35 -3.33
N ASN A 68 -0.11 -3.19 -2.30
CA ASN A 68 0.76 -4.27 -1.84
C ASN A 68 0.09 -4.96 -0.67
N VAL A 69 0.15 -6.30 -0.68
CA VAL A 69 -0.27 -7.13 0.44
C VAL A 69 0.98 -7.67 1.10
N TYR A 70 1.29 -7.16 2.28
CA TYR A 70 2.38 -7.65 3.10
C TYR A 70 1.91 -8.86 3.88
N ILE A 71 2.69 -9.94 3.85
CA ILE A 71 2.46 -11.13 4.67
C ILE A 71 3.78 -11.61 5.27
N MET A 72 3.74 -11.97 6.55
CA MET A 72 4.85 -12.61 7.25
C MET A 72 4.33 -13.48 8.39
N THR A 73 5.15 -14.40 8.89
CA THR A 73 4.83 -15.12 10.14
C THR A 73 4.61 -14.11 11.26
N ALA A 74 3.56 -14.29 12.04
CA ALA A 74 3.24 -13.39 13.14
C ALA A 74 4.30 -13.48 14.24
N GLY A 75 4.96 -12.35 14.51
CA GLY A 75 5.84 -12.17 15.66
C GLY A 75 5.12 -11.58 16.86
N THR A 76 5.88 -10.93 17.74
CA THR A 76 5.35 -10.40 19.01
C THR A 76 4.60 -9.08 18.82
N ASP A 77 4.93 -8.32 17.79
CA ASP A 77 4.22 -7.07 17.43
C ASP A 77 3.96 -7.04 15.90
N PRO A 78 2.91 -7.76 15.46
CA PRO A 78 2.50 -7.81 14.05
C PRO A 78 2.43 -6.45 13.35
N ALA A 79 1.90 -5.44 14.04
CA ALA A 79 1.67 -4.14 13.44
C ALA A 79 2.97 -3.39 13.19
N ASN A 80 3.88 -3.40 14.19
CA ASN A 80 5.17 -2.76 14.06
C ASN A 80 6.08 -3.50 13.05
N GLU A 81 6.05 -4.83 13.04
CA GLU A 81 6.84 -5.64 12.11
C GLU A 81 6.47 -5.36 10.64
N ILE A 82 5.16 -5.33 10.32
CA ILE A 82 4.69 -4.96 8.98
C ILE A 82 5.08 -3.52 8.65
N LYS A 83 4.92 -2.59 9.59
CA LYS A 83 5.29 -1.18 9.39
C LYS A 83 6.77 -1.02 9.05
N ILE A 84 7.66 -1.77 9.70
CA ILE A 84 9.10 -1.77 9.41
C ILE A 84 9.36 -2.21 7.96
N GLN A 85 8.66 -3.24 7.48
CA GLN A 85 8.83 -3.69 6.08
C GLN A 85 8.32 -2.67 5.08
N VAL A 86 7.18 -2.02 5.35
CA VAL A 86 6.66 -0.92 4.52
C VAL A 86 7.65 0.24 4.46
N GLN A 87 8.19 0.67 5.62
CA GLN A 87 9.17 1.75 5.69
C GLN A 87 10.49 1.40 5.00
N SER A 88 10.88 0.13 4.99
CA SER A 88 12.07 -0.35 4.31
C SER A 88 11.86 -0.62 2.82
N HIS A 89 10.62 -0.48 2.32
CA HIS A 89 10.29 -0.75 0.94
C HIS A 89 10.73 0.39 0.01
N ILE A 90 10.60 1.64 0.45
CA ILE A 90 11.09 2.79 -0.33
C ILE A 90 12.55 3.05 0.05
N ILE A 91 13.44 2.90 -0.92
CA ILE A 91 14.86 3.22 -0.80
C ILE A 91 15.09 4.58 -1.44
N GLN A 92 15.55 5.54 -0.63
CA GLN A 92 16.05 6.83 -1.10
C GLN A 92 17.56 6.75 -1.31
N ALA A 93 17.99 6.95 -2.55
CA ALA A 93 19.39 7.06 -2.90
C ALA A 93 19.95 8.44 -2.51
N SER A 94 21.28 8.54 -2.40
CA SER A 94 21.98 9.77 -2.03
C SER A 94 21.80 10.93 -3.03
N ASP A 95 21.34 10.62 -4.25
CA ASP A 95 21.01 11.58 -5.30
C ASP A 95 19.55 12.04 -5.27
N GLY A 96 18.78 11.62 -4.26
CA GLY A 96 17.37 11.96 -4.09
C GLY A 96 16.40 11.09 -4.89
N GLN A 97 16.90 10.11 -5.65
CA GLN A 97 16.03 9.17 -6.38
C GLN A 97 15.42 8.14 -5.43
N SER A 98 14.13 7.86 -5.60
CA SER A 98 13.42 6.81 -4.85
C SER A 98 13.23 5.55 -5.69
N SER A 99 13.33 4.39 -5.06
CA SER A 99 13.11 3.08 -5.69
C SER A 99 12.45 2.12 -4.71
N PHE A 100 11.85 1.05 -5.23
CA PHE A 100 11.31 -0.02 -4.38
C PHE A 100 12.35 -1.11 -4.14
N SER A 101 12.43 -1.58 -2.90
CA SER A 101 13.34 -2.63 -2.44
C SER A 101 12.88 -3.99 -2.93
N THR A 102 13.59 -4.56 -3.91
CA THR A 102 13.32 -5.91 -4.42
C THR A 102 13.42 -6.97 -3.30
N THR A 103 14.27 -6.75 -2.30
CA THR A 103 14.36 -7.63 -1.13
C THR A 103 13.06 -7.65 -0.33
N VAL A 104 12.38 -6.50 -0.18
CA VAL A 104 11.08 -6.44 0.49
C VAL A 104 10.01 -7.10 -0.37
N GLU A 105 10.01 -6.81 -1.68
CA GLU A 105 9.08 -7.42 -2.65
C GLU A 105 9.18 -8.94 -2.67
N ASP A 106 10.40 -9.48 -2.62
CA ASP A 106 10.66 -10.93 -2.70
C ASP A 106 10.30 -11.68 -1.41
N ASN A 107 10.41 -11.03 -0.25
CA ASN A 107 10.27 -11.72 1.04
C ASN A 107 8.94 -11.45 1.74
N TYR A 108 8.28 -10.33 1.47
CA TYR A 108 7.13 -9.90 2.26
C TYR A 108 5.90 -9.53 1.45
N ILE A 109 6.03 -9.22 0.15
CA ILE A 109 4.89 -8.82 -0.67
C ILE A 109 4.35 -10.02 -1.45
N VAL A 110 3.06 -10.30 -1.27
CA VAL A 110 2.39 -11.40 -1.99
C VAL A 110 2.40 -11.10 -3.49
N LYS A 111 3.09 -11.95 -4.24
CA LYS A 111 3.10 -11.91 -5.71
C LYS A 111 1.87 -12.65 -6.23
N ASN A 112 1.04 -11.99 -7.01
CA ASN A 112 -0.03 -12.67 -7.72
C ASN A 112 0.58 -13.39 -8.95
N SER A 113 0.26 -14.67 -9.14
CA SER A 113 0.74 -15.48 -10.28
C SER A 113 0.20 -14.98 -11.63
N TYR A 114 -0.79 -14.10 -11.61
CA TYR A 114 -1.20 -13.33 -12.78
C TYR A 114 -0.39 -12.03 -12.82
N SER A 115 0.39 -11.85 -13.88
CA SER A 115 1.13 -10.62 -14.23
C SER A 115 0.23 -9.39 -14.50
N GLN A 116 -1.00 -9.41 -14.01
CA GLN A 116 -1.95 -8.34 -14.03
C GLN A 116 -2.32 -8.10 -12.57
N LEU A 117 -2.12 -6.86 -12.12
CA LEU A 117 -2.69 -6.32 -10.89
C LEU A 117 -4.09 -6.91 -10.68
N PRO A 118 -4.47 -7.29 -9.44
CA PRO A 118 -5.69 -8.05 -9.17
C PRO A 118 -6.89 -7.45 -9.93
N SER A 119 -7.61 -8.29 -10.68
CA SER A 119 -8.84 -7.85 -11.34
C SER A 119 -9.82 -7.40 -10.26
N VAL A 120 -9.99 -6.10 -10.14
CA VAL A 120 -10.91 -5.49 -9.17
C VAL A 120 -12.34 -5.85 -9.58
N SER A 121 -12.98 -6.77 -8.86
CA SER A 121 -14.42 -6.99 -9.01
C SER A 121 -15.15 -5.99 -8.10
N LEU A 122 -15.69 -4.95 -8.72
CA LEU A 122 -16.35 -3.83 -8.04
C LEU A 122 -17.74 -4.27 -7.54
N THR A 123 -17.93 -4.37 -6.22
CA THR A 123 -19.27 -4.40 -5.63
C THR A 123 -19.52 -3.05 -4.96
N TYR A 124 -20.34 -2.22 -5.60
CA TYR A 124 -20.73 -0.90 -5.10
C TYR A 124 -21.67 -1.03 -3.90
N LEU A 125 -21.37 -0.31 -2.81
CA LEU A 125 -22.29 -0.16 -1.67
C LEU A 125 -23.07 1.16 -1.84
N GLU A 126 -24.38 1.16 -1.61
CA GLU A 126 -25.19 2.38 -1.70
C GLU A 126 -24.61 3.52 -0.82
N SER A 127 -24.40 4.70 -1.40
CA SER A 127 -23.80 5.86 -0.71
C SER A 127 -24.86 6.68 0.04
N ASN A 128 -24.56 7.03 1.30
CA ASN A 128 -25.33 8.00 2.10
C ASN A 128 -24.79 9.44 2.00
N TYR A 129 -23.81 9.72 1.12
CA TYR A 129 -23.16 11.04 1.00
C TYR A 129 -23.33 11.65 -0.40
N PRO A 130 -24.22 12.64 -0.57
CA PRO A 130 -24.37 13.35 -1.84
C PRO A 130 -23.15 14.25 -2.13
N GLY A 131 -22.49 14.04 -3.28
CA GLY A 131 -21.40 14.90 -3.77
C GLY A 131 -20.08 14.20 -4.10
N PHE A 132 -19.91 12.93 -3.71
CA PHE A 132 -18.74 12.11 -4.07
C PHE A 132 -19.12 11.10 -5.16
N TYR A 133 -18.59 11.27 -6.37
CA TYR A 133 -18.93 10.47 -7.55
C TYR A 133 -18.23 9.10 -7.63
N SER A 134 -17.36 8.78 -6.67
CA SER A 134 -16.59 7.52 -6.64
C SER A 134 -16.62 6.92 -5.24
N GLN A 135 -17.15 5.70 -5.12
CA GLN A 135 -17.38 5.03 -3.84
C GLN A 135 -16.15 4.19 -3.42
N PRO A 136 -15.93 4.00 -2.10
CA PRO A 136 -14.96 3.01 -1.63
C PRO A 136 -15.29 1.63 -2.19
N THR A 137 -14.29 0.98 -2.78
CA THR A 137 -14.44 -0.33 -3.39
C THR A 137 -14.02 -1.40 -2.40
N LYS A 138 -14.88 -2.41 -2.20
CA LYS A 138 -14.46 -3.63 -1.50
C LYS A 138 -13.58 -4.47 -2.42
N ILE A 139 -12.34 -4.69 -1.99
CA ILE A 139 -11.37 -5.53 -2.68
C ILE A 139 -11.25 -6.84 -1.91
N THR A 140 -11.24 -7.95 -2.63
CA THR A 140 -10.99 -9.28 -2.07
C THR A 140 -9.73 -9.83 -2.70
N TYR A 141 -8.82 -10.33 -1.88
CA TYR A 141 -7.54 -10.87 -2.31
C TYR A 141 -7.36 -12.28 -1.75
N ASN A 142 -7.09 -13.24 -2.65
CA ASN A 142 -6.83 -14.63 -2.28
C ASN A 142 -5.33 -14.89 -2.33
N ILE A 143 -4.75 -15.14 -1.17
CA ILE A 143 -3.35 -15.50 -0.99
C ILE A 143 -3.28 -17.02 -1.05
N THR A 144 -2.59 -17.56 -2.06
CA THR A 144 -2.39 -19.01 -2.23
C THR A 144 -0.94 -19.43 -2.00
N GLN A 145 -0.02 -18.47 -2.02
CA GLN A 145 1.42 -18.66 -1.88
C GLN A 145 2.03 -17.52 -1.06
N LEU A 146 3.15 -17.81 -0.40
CA LEU A 146 3.94 -16.79 0.29
C LEU A 146 4.93 -16.15 -0.70
N PRO A 147 5.45 -14.95 -0.40
CA PRO A 147 6.39 -14.24 -1.28
C PRO A 147 7.60 -15.09 -1.70
N ASN A 148 8.11 -15.91 -0.78
CA ASN A 148 9.29 -16.77 -0.94
C ASN A 148 9.01 -18.28 -0.76
N SER A 149 7.74 -18.71 -0.77
CA SER A 149 7.37 -20.11 -0.64
C SER A 149 6.20 -20.48 -1.52
N THR A 150 6.22 -21.71 -2.06
CA THR A 150 5.19 -22.23 -2.97
C THR A 150 3.88 -22.59 -2.28
N SER A 151 3.82 -22.56 -0.94
CA SER A 151 2.61 -22.88 -0.18
C SER A 151 2.51 -22.13 1.16
N LEU A 152 1.27 -22.06 1.65
CA LEU A 152 0.91 -21.60 2.99
C LEU A 152 1.03 -22.75 3.99
N ASN A 153 1.51 -22.44 5.21
CA ASN A 153 1.61 -23.41 6.29
C ASN A 153 0.42 -23.29 7.25
N ILE A 154 -0.29 -24.39 7.41
CA ILE A 154 -1.52 -24.49 8.22
C ILE A 154 -1.27 -24.31 9.72
N SER A 155 -0.06 -24.59 10.20
CA SER A 155 0.29 -24.44 11.61
C SER A 155 0.85 -23.07 11.96
N THR A 156 0.96 -22.18 10.98
CA THR A 156 1.56 -20.85 11.14
C THR A 156 0.48 -19.78 11.25
N GLU A 157 0.66 -18.88 12.21
CA GLU A 157 -0.07 -17.62 12.25
C GLU A 157 0.67 -16.59 11.39
N TYR A 158 -0.07 -15.83 10.59
CA TYR A 158 0.46 -14.82 9.69
C TYR A 158 -0.05 -13.43 10.05
N SER A 159 0.83 -12.44 10.02
CA SER A 159 0.50 -11.01 10.05
C SER A 159 0.31 -10.50 8.63
N ILE A 160 -0.78 -9.76 8.39
CA ILE A 160 -1.12 -9.21 7.08
C ILE A 160 -1.45 -7.73 7.19
N GLY A 161 -0.87 -6.92 6.33
CA GLY A 161 -1.20 -5.51 6.14
C GLY A 161 -1.27 -5.15 4.66
N VAL A 162 -2.03 -4.10 4.35
CA VAL A 162 -2.21 -3.65 2.95
C VAL A 162 -1.90 -2.17 2.83
N THR A 163 -1.13 -1.79 1.81
CA THR A 163 -0.80 -0.40 1.47
C THR A 163 -1.33 -0.08 0.08
N ALA A 164 -1.52 1.20 -0.21
CA ALA A 164 -1.67 1.69 -1.59
C ALA A 164 -0.30 2.11 -2.13
N ILE A 165 -0.05 1.88 -3.43
CA ILE A 165 1.24 2.14 -4.08
C ILE A 165 1.10 2.95 -5.38
N SER A 166 2.07 3.83 -5.62
CA SER A 166 2.32 4.57 -6.85
C SER A 166 3.67 4.16 -7.44
N LEU A 167 3.66 3.48 -8.58
CA LEU A 167 4.90 3.02 -9.25
C LEU A 167 5.66 4.17 -9.92
N SER A 168 4.94 5.18 -10.40
CA SER A 168 5.52 6.37 -11.05
C SER A 168 6.02 7.36 -10.02
N GLY A 169 5.24 7.64 -8.97
CA GLY A 169 5.60 8.55 -7.89
C GLY A 169 6.60 7.96 -6.90
N LYS A 170 6.77 6.62 -6.89
CA LYS A 170 7.59 5.88 -5.92
C LYS A 170 7.14 6.14 -4.48
N ILE A 171 5.83 6.11 -4.29
CA ILE A 171 5.17 6.38 -3.02
C ILE A 171 4.35 5.18 -2.61
N GLU A 172 4.28 4.99 -1.31
CA GLU A 172 3.49 3.96 -0.68
C GLU A 172 2.92 4.50 0.63
N THR A 173 1.66 4.17 0.91
CA THR A 173 1.00 4.61 2.13
C THR A 173 1.53 3.87 3.35
N LEU A 174 1.17 4.37 4.54
CA LEU A 174 1.16 3.52 5.72
C LEU A 174 0.28 2.27 5.50
N PRO A 175 0.58 1.15 6.18
CA PRO A 175 -0.29 -0.01 6.11
C PRO A 175 -1.66 0.31 6.72
N SER A 176 -2.68 -0.39 6.24
CA SER A 176 -3.98 -0.52 6.89
C SER A 176 -3.85 -1.00 8.34
N ASN A 177 -4.98 -1.18 9.02
CA ASN A 177 -4.96 -2.04 10.22
C ASN A 177 -4.32 -3.39 9.86
N VAL A 178 -3.44 -3.88 10.73
CA VAL A 178 -2.80 -5.19 10.56
C VAL A 178 -3.66 -6.26 11.22
N ILE A 179 -3.84 -7.37 10.54
CA ILE A 179 -4.59 -8.52 11.06
C ILE A 179 -3.65 -9.71 11.22
N THR A 180 -3.90 -10.55 12.22
CA THR A 180 -3.27 -11.87 12.29
C THR A 180 -4.25 -12.95 11.83
N ILE A 181 -3.77 -14.01 11.18
CA ILE A 181 -4.58 -15.15 10.80
C ILE A 181 -3.81 -16.45 10.96
N GLN A 182 -4.39 -17.39 11.71
CA GLN A 182 -3.98 -18.79 11.75
C GLN A 182 -5.09 -19.62 11.15
N PHE A 183 -4.76 -20.64 10.36
CA PHE A 183 -5.76 -21.59 9.86
C PHE A 183 -6.42 -22.31 11.04
N SER A 184 -7.74 -22.22 11.13
CA SER A 184 -8.50 -22.92 12.15
C SER A 184 -9.37 -23.96 11.49
N CYS A 185 -9.13 -25.22 11.82
CA CYS A 185 -10.09 -26.28 11.58
C CYS A 185 -11.27 -26.03 12.52
N GLN A 186 -12.41 -25.57 11.99
CA GLN A 186 -13.68 -25.50 12.73
C GLN A 186 -14.46 -26.80 12.56
#